data_AF-A0A428TQ79-F1
#
_entry.id   AF-A0A428TQ79-F1
#
_cell.length_a   1.000
_cell.length_b   1.000
_cell.length_c   1.000
_cell.angle_alpha   90.00
_cell.angle_beta   90.00
_cell.angle_gamma   90.00
#
_symmetry.space_group_name_H-M   'P 1'
#
loop_
_entity.id
_entity.type
_entity.pdbx_description
1 polymer ?
#
loop_
_entity_poly.entity_id
_entity_poly.type
_entity_poly.pdbx_seq_one_letter_code
_entity_poly.pdbx_strand_id
1 'polypeptide(L)'
;MKLVRFLMKCANETVTIELKNGTIVHGTISSVSPQMNTALRNVKMTIKGQDPVSLDTMNIRGSTIRYFILPDSLPLDTLLIDDAPKPKNKARKEAERGGGRGRGRGGGRGRGRGRGRGGRP
;
A
#
# COMPACT_ATOMS: atom_id res chain seq x y z
N MET A 1 9.29 3.66 -2.81
CA MET A 1 8.00 4.30 -3.13
C MET A 1 7.64 4.03 -4.57
N LYS A 2 6.40 3.62 -4.87
CA LYS A 2 5.93 3.53 -6.26
C LYS A 2 5.08 4.77 -6.54
N LEU A 3 5.57 5.70 -7.37
CA LEU A 3 4.89 6.96 -7.70
C LEU A 3 3.47 6.76 -8.27
N VAL A 4 3.17 5.59 -8.85
CA VAL A 4 1.80 5.28 -9.29
C VAL A 4 0.79 5.33 -8.13
N ARG A 5 1.19 5.01 -6.89
CA ARG A 5 0.30 5.11 -5.73
C ARG A 5 -0.10 6.54 -5.42
N PHE A 6 0.80 7.50 -5.66
CA PHE A 6 0.47 8.92 -5.57
C PHE A 6 -0.61 9.28 -6.61
N LEU A 7 -0.44 8.87 -7.87
CA LEU A 7 -1.45 9.10 -8.91
C LEU A 7 -2.80 8.42 -8.62
N MET A 8 -2.78 7.27 -7.94
CA MET A 8 -4.01 6.61 -7.47
C MET A 8 -4.78 7.42 -6.42
N LYS A 9 -4.11 8.32 -5.69
CA LYS A 9 -4.75 9.24 -4.73
C LYS A 9 -5.33 10.50 -5.38
N CYS A 10 -4.96 10.81 -6.62
CA CYS A 10 -5.45 11.98 -7.36
C CYS A 10 -6.85 11.79 -7.98
N ALA A 11 -7.69 10.91 -7.41
CA ALA A 11 -9.05 10.75 -7.88
C ALA A 11 -9.85 12.04 -7.67
N ASN A 12 -10.69 12.39 -8.64
CA ASN A 12 -11.45 13.64 -8.72
C ASN A 12 -10.64 14.91 -9.00
N GLU A 13 -9.33 14.81 -9.19
CA GLU A 13 -8.52 15.94 -9.64
C GLU A 13 -8.67 16.13 -11.15
N THR A 14 -8.79 17.39 -11.56
CA THR A 14 -8.80 17.76 -12.98
C THR A 14 -7.37 17.96 -13.45
N VAL A 15 -6.98 17.21 -14.47
CA VAL A 15 -5.60 17.17 -14.96
C VAL A 15 -5.57 17.38 -16.47
N THR A 16 -4.38 17.71 -16.95
CA THR A 16 -4.07 17.62 -18.39
C THR A 16 -3.00 16.54 -18.59
N ILE A 17 -3.23 15.63 -19.53
CA ILE A 17 -2.34 14.51 -19.83
C ILE A 17 -1.84 14.66 -21.26
N GLU A 18 -0.51 14.70 -21.44
CA GLU A 18 0.08 14.54 -22.76
C GLU A 18 0.39 13.05 -23.00
N LEU A 19 -0.10 12.53 -24.13
CA LEU A 19 0.25 11.20 -24.61
C LEU A 19 1.50 11.24 -25.48
N LYS A 20 2.20 10.10 -25.59
CA LYS A 20 3.45 9.98 -26.36
C LYS A 20 3.32 10.33 -27.85
N ASN A 21 2.11 10.23 -28.41
CA ASN A 21 1.83 10.63 -29.79
C ASN A 21 1.52 12.14 -29.95
N GLY A 22 1.57 12.91 -28.85
CA GLY A 22 1.26 14.34 -28.84
C GLY A 22 -0.23 14.66 -28.69
N THR A 23 -1.11 13.66 -28.49
CA THR A 23 -2.50 13.92 -28.11
C THR A 23 -2.54 14.50 -26.69
N ILE A 24 -3.31 15.57 -26.52
CA ILE A 24 -3.55 16.21 -25.22
C ILE A 24 -4.95 15.82 -24.75
N VAL A 25 -5.05 15.36 -23.51
CA VAL A 25 -6.33 15.00 -22.88
C VAL A 25 -6.51 15.81 -21.62
N HIS A 26 -7.53 16.65 -21.58
CA HIS A 26 -7.94 17.39 -20.39
C HIS A 26 -9.19 16.73 -19.79
N GLY A 27 -9.23 16.51 -18.48
CA GLY A 27 -10.41 15.94 -17.83
C GLY A 27 -10.19 15.61 -16.35
N THR A 28 -11.22 15.07 -15.72
CA THR A 28 -11.21 14.72 -14.29
C THR A 28 -10.90 13.24 -14.11
N ILE A 29 -9.93 12.92 -13.25
CA ILE A 29 -9.57 11.54 -12.93
C ILE A 29 -10.71 10.84 -12.20
N SER A 30 -11.18 9.74 -12.77
CA SER A 30 -12.10 8.81 -12.10
C SER A 30 -11.33 7.73 -11.34
N SER A 31 -10.29 7.17 -11.93
CA SER A 31 -9.40 6.20 -11.25
C SER A 31 -8.07 6.04 -11.99
N VAL A 32 -7.06 5.54 -11.26
CA VAL A 32 -5.76 5.13 -11.82
C VAL A 32 -5.44 3.71 -11.35
N SER A 33 -4.99 2.85 -12.25
CA SER A 33 -4.57 1.47 -11.93
C SER A 33 -3.08 1.40 -11.55
N PRO A 34 -2.60 0.29 -10.96
CA PRO A 34 -1.17 0.08 -10.69
C PRO A 34 -0.27 0.11 -11.93
N GLN A 35 -0.84 -0.13 -13.13
CA GLN A 35 -0.15 -0.01 -14.42
C GLN A 35 -0.28 1.39 -15.04
N MET A 36 -0.80 2.36 -14.28
CA MET A 36 -1.07 3.75 -14.71
C MET A 36 -2.17 3.86 -15.78
N ASN A 37 -3.00 2.82 -15.96
CA ASN A 37 -4.21 2.98 -16.77
C ASN A 37 -5.11 4.00 -16.08
N THR A 38 -5.53 5.02 -16.79
CA THR A 38 -6.23 6.18 -16.21
C THR A 38 -7.61 6.28 -16.84
N ALA A 39 -8.64 6.24 -15.99
CA ALA A 39 -10.02 6.52 -16.37
C ALA A 39 -10.32 7.99 -16.10
N LEU A 40 -10.89 8.67 -17.07
CA LEU A 40 -11.26 10.09 -17.00
C LEU A 40 -12.76 10.26 -17.28
N ARG A 41 -13.33 11.33 -16.74
CA ARG A 41 -14.66 11.84 -17.09
C ARG A 41 -14.60 13.33 -17.45
N ASN A 42 -15.63 13.84 -18.11
CA ASN A 42 -15.72 15.23 -18.58
C ASN A 42 -14.48 15.62 -19.40
N VAL A 43 -14.23 14.85 -20.46
CA VAL A 43 -12.97 14.87 -21.18
C VAL A 43 -13.03 15.78 -22.39
N LYS A 44 -11.99 16.58 -22.59
CA LYS A 44 -11.71 17.30 -23.83
C LYS A 44 -10.38 16.78 -24.40
N MET A 45 -10.45 16.06 -25.51
CA MET A 45 -9.29 15.49 -26.19
C MET A 45 -8.93 16.33 -27.40
N THR A 46 -7.65 16.65 -27.56
CA THR A 46 -7.10 17.32 -28.74
C THR A 46 -6.03 16.44 -29.35
N ILE A 47 -6.31 15.85 -30.51
CA ILE A 47 -5.30 15.11 -31.27
C ILE A 47 -4.37 16.13 -31.92
N LYS A 48 -3.07 15.82 -32.01
CA LYS A 48 -2.09 16.73 -32.60
C LYS A 48 -2.51 17.17 -34.00
N GLY A 49 -2.69 18.47 -34.19
CA GLY A 49 -3.09 19.07 -35.47
C GLY A 49 -4.58 18.92 -35.82
N GLN A 50 -5.43 18.55 -34.86
CA GLN A 50 -6.87 18.42 -35.02
C GLN A 50 -7.60 19.29 -34.00
N ASP A 51 -8.86 19.58 -34.28
CA ASP A 51 -9.72 20.31 -33.35
C ASP A 51 -10.05 19.49 -32.10
N PRO A 52 -10.31 20.15 -30.95
CA PRO A 52 -10.69 19.46 -29.73
C PRO A 52 -12.06 18.77 -29.84
N VAL A 53 -12.15 17.55 -29.30
CA VAL A 53 -13.38 16.74 -29.22
C VAL A 53 -13.74 16.52 -27.75
N SER A 54 -15.00 16.77 -27.41
CA SER A 54 -15.56 16.50 -26.09
C SER A 54 -16.07 15.07 -25.98
N LEU A 55 -15.81 14.41 -24.85
CA LEU A 55 -16.18 13.03 -24.56
C LEU A 55 -16.62 12.92 -23.10
N ASP A 56 -17.69 12.18 -22.82
CA ASP A 56 -18.19 12.01 -21.45
C ASP A 56 -17.19 11.23 -20.59
N THR A 57 -16.59 10.17 -21.15
CA THR A 57 -15.60 9.31 -20.47
C THR A 57 -14.49 8.88 -21.43
N MET A 58 -13.31 8.60 -20.89
CA MET A 58 -12.18 8.04 -21.64
C MET A 58 -11.33 7.15 -20.76
N ASN A 59 -10.82 6.05 -21.32
CA ASN A 59 -9.80 5.22 -20.68
C ASN A 59 -8.48 5.29 -21.47
N ILE A 60 -7.39 5.58 -20.77
CA ILE A 60 -6.05 5.71 -21.33
C ILE A 60 -5.18 4.58 -20.82
N ARG A 61 -4.45 3.91 -21.71
CA ARG A 61 -3.46 2.89 -21.36
C ARG A 61 -2.22 3.56 -20.76
N GLY A 62 -1.78 3.15 -19.57
CA GLY A 62 -0.69 3.83 -18.85
C GLY A 62 0.62 3.95 -19.63
N SER A 63 0.93 2.96 -20.47
CA SER A 63 2.15 2.96 -21.30
C SER A 63 2.19 4.06 -22.36
N THR A 64 1.05 4.66 -22.74
CA THR A 64 0.97 5.73 -23.73
C THR A 64 1.10 7.11 -23.13
N ILE A 65 1.05 7.23 -21.80
CA ILE A 65 1.16 8.50 -21.09
C ILE A 65 2.61 8.99 -21.13
N ARG A 66 2.80 10.28 -21.41
CA ARG A 66 4.10 10.95 -21.33
C ARG A 66 4.26 11.64 -19.99
N TYR A 67 3.30 12.49 -19.63
CA TYR A 67 3.28 13.19 -18.34
C TYR A 67 1.87 13.66 -17.98
N PHE A 68 1.69 14.01 -16.70
CA PHE A 68 0.52 14.70 -16.15
C PHE A 68 0.90 16.14 -15.81
N ILE A 69 0.03 17.08 -16.14
CA ILE A 69 -0.02 18.42 -15.56
C ILE A 69 -1.06 18.34 -14.44
N LEU A 70 -0.58 18.44 -13.20
CA LEU A 70 -1.38 18.39 -11.99
C LEU A 70 -1.86 19.81 -11.63
N PRO A 71 -2.95 19.95 -10.86
CA PRO A 71 -3.33 21.23 -10.29
C PRO A 71 -2.24 21.81 -9.39
N ASP A 72 -1.99 23.12 -9.49
CA ASP A 72 -1.02 23.82 -8.64
C ASP A 72 -1.39 23.74 -7.14
N SER A 73 -2.68 23.60 -6.85
CA SER A 73 -3.21 23.49 -5.48
C SER A 73 -3.10 22.10 -4.88
N LEU A 74 -2.58 21.12 -5.61
CA LEU A 74 -2.54 19.73 -5.14
C LEU A 74 -1.51 19.58 -3.99
N PRO A 75 -1.91 19.10 -2.79
CA PRO A 75 -1.01 19.03 -1.63
C PRO A 75 -0.02 17.85 -1.75
N LEU A 76 1.09 18.09 -2.44
CA LEU A 76 2.10 17.07 -2.76
C LEU A 76 2.70 16.42 -1.50
N ASP A 77 3.02 17.21 -0.48
CA ASP A 77 3.66 16.71 0.76
C ASP A 77 2.81 15.65 1.47
N THR A 78 1.49 15.83 1.47
CA THR A 78 0.55 14.89 2.08
C THR A 78 0.36 13.66 1.20
N LEU A 79 0.24 13.85 -0.12
CA LEU A 79 -0.10 12.77 -1.04
C LEU A 79 1.09 11.84 -1.35
N LEU A 80 2.32 12.34 -1.25
CA LEU A 80 3.54 11.56 -1.47
C LEU A 80 3.87 10.61 -0.31
N ILE A 81 3.17 10.70 0.82
CA ILE A 81 3.35 9.78 1.94
C ILE A 81 2.74 8.41 1.57
N ASP A 82 3.59 7.37 1.56
CA ASP A 82 3.17 5.97 1.37
C ASP A 82 2.50 5.46 2.67
N ASP A 83 1.20 5.14 2.62
CA ASP A 83 0.47 4.47 3.70
C ASP A 83 0.83 2.97 3.79
N ALA A 84 2.12 2.66 3.78
CA ALA A 84 2.56 1.30 4.02
C ALA A 84 2.15 0.94 5.46
N PRO A 85 1.45 -0.19 5.69
CA PRO A 85 1.24 -0.67 7.04
C PRO A 85 2.62 -0.87 7.64
N LYS A 86 2.97 -0.03 8.63
CA LYS A 86 4.22 -0.17 9.38
C LYS A 86 4.32 -1.64 9.78
N PRO A 87 5.39 -2.35 9.45
CA PRO A 87 5.54 -3.72 9.90
C PRO A 87 5.38 -3.69 11.41
N LYS A 88 4.34 -4.35 11.92
CA LYS A 88 4.23 -4.66 13.34
C LYS A 88 5.42 -5.55 13.64
N ASN A 89 6.56 -4.94 13.93
CA ASN A 89 7.68 -5.60 14.56
C ASN A 89 7.09 -6.19 15.83
N LYS A 90 6.81 -7.49 15.80
CA LYS A 90 6.62 -8.30 16.99
C LYS A 90 7.93 -8.17 17.75
N ALA A 91 7.97 -7.18 18.64
CA ALA A 91 9.07 -7.01 19.57
C ALA A 91 9.22 -8.34 20.30
N ARG A 92 10.35 -8.99 20.02
CA ARG A 92 11.08 -9.94 20.85
C ARG A 92 10.26 -10.50 22.02
N LYS A 93 9.81 -11.75 21.89
CA LYS A 93 9.91 -12.64 23.05
C LYS A 93 11.41 -12.77 23.35
N GLU A 94 11.83 -12.04 24.36
CA GLU A 94 13.17 -12.06 24.92
C GLU A 94 13.43 -13.47 25.45
N ALA A 95 14.12 -14.27 24.65
CA ALA A 95 14.87 -15.40 25.14
C ALA A 95 16.13 -14.85 25.83
N GLU A 96 16.34 -15.29 27.07
CA GLU A 96 17.58 -15.22 27.84
C GLU A 96 18.21 -13.83 28.10
N ARG A 97 18.11 -13.38 29.37
CA ARG A 97 19.26 -13.01 30.20
C ARG A 97 18.84 -12.96 31.67
N GLY A 98 19.61 -13.65 32.52
CA GLY A 98 19.23 -13.99 33.89
C GLY A 98 19.58 -12.97 34.98
N GLY A 99 19.39 -13.41 36.23
CA GLY A 99 20.00 -12.81 37.41
C GLY A 99 19.11 -12.75 38.66
N GLY A 100 19.36 -13.63 39.65
CA GLY A 100 19.41 -13.19 41.05
C GLY A 100 18.38 -13.71 42.07
N ARG A 101 18.83 -14.72 42.85
CA ARG A 101 18.71 -14.86 44.32
C ARG A 101 17.32 -14.81 45.00
N GLY A 102 16.90 -15.98 45.52
CA GLY A 102 15.94 -16.08 46.62
C GLY A 102 16.07 -17.41 47.36
N ARG A 103 16.60 -17.36 48.59
CA ARG A 103 16.86 -18.49 49.51
C ARG A 103 15.57 -19.21 49.92
N GLY A 104 15.60 -20.54 49.98
CA GLY A 104 14.57 -21.36 50.64
C GLY A 104 15.12 -22.74 51.02
N ARG A 105 15.77 -22.83 52.19
CA ARG A 105 16.24 -24.07 52.84
C ARG A 105 15.05 -24.72 53.57
N GLY A 106 14.88 -26.03 53.42
CA GLY A 106 13.99 -26.88 54.24
C GLY A 106 13.29 -27.87 53.31
N GLY A 107 13.58 -29.17 53.30
CA GLY A 107 13.87 -30.08 54.41
C GLY A 107 12.70 -31.07 54.48
N GLY A 108 12.89 -32.30 54.00
CA GLY A 108 11.81 -33.30 54.03
C GLY A 108 12.13 -34.59 53.29
N ARG A 109 12.72 -35.54 54.01
CA ARG A 109 12.91 -36.94 53.61
C ARG A 109 11.54 -37.62 53.44
N GLY A 110 11.38 -38.44 52.39
CA GLY A 110 10.22 -39.31 52.24
C GLY A 110 10.48 -40.43 51.24
N ARG A 111 11.06 -41.54 51.72
CA ARG A 111 11.15 -42.83 51.02
C ARG A 111 9.81 -43.57 51.17
N GLY A 112 9.29 -44.15 50.09
CA GLY A 112 8.27 -45.22 50.10
C GLY A 112 7.90 -45.57 48.66
N ARG A 113 8.45 -46.62 48.02
CA ARG A 113 8.13 -48.06 48.08
C ARG A 113 6.63 -48.40 47.95
N GLY A 114 6.29 -49.05 46.83
CA GLY A 114 5.04 -49.79 46.56
C GLY A 114 4.70 -49.67 45.07
N ARG A 115 5.09 -50.57 44.13
CA ARG A 115 4.84 -52.02 43.93
C ARG A 115 3.38 -52.33 43.55
N GLY A 116 3.20 -52.86 42.33
CA GLY A 116 1.98 -53.50 41.78
C GLY A 116 1.65 -52.91 40.39
N ARG A 117 1.95 -53.50 39.23
CA ARG A 117 1.79 -54.86 38.66
C ARG A 117 0.32 -55.26 38.43
N GLY A 118 -0.05 -55.34 37.15
CA GLY A 118 -1.27 -55.99 36.61
C GLY A 118 -1.88 -55.11 35.51
N GLY A 119 -2.00 -55.47 34.23
CA GLY A 119 -1.81 -56.75 33.54
C GLY A 119 -3.11 -57.22 32.88
N ARG A 120 -3.38 -56.73 31.65
CA ARG A 120 -4.13 -57.36 30.52
C ARG A 120 -5.63 -57.71 30.73
N PRO A 121 -6.38 -58.10 29.68
CA PRO A 121 -6.16 -57.98 28.23
C PRO A 121 -7.04 -56.90 27.56
#